data_AF-A0A948QAD7-F1
#
_entry.id   AF-A0A948QAD7-F1
#
_cell.length_a   1.000
_cell.length_b   1.000
_cell.length_c   1.000
_cell.angle_alpha   90.00
_cell.angle_beta   90.00
_cell.angle_gamma   90.00
#
_symmetry.space_group_name_H-M   'P 1'
#
loop_
_entity.id
_entity.type
_entity.pdbx_description
1 polymer ?
#
loop_
_entity_poly.entity_id
_entity_poly.type
_entity_poly.pdbx_seq_one_letter_code
_entity_poly.pdbx_strand_id
1 'polypeptide(L)'
;MKIIFKRGSMLLQTLVMCVIMAMIGVMVLKWVMARYMLSARIYRSNVAKVRTEGCMARVKSQWNFNPVSSNGSCSSDGVTTSYTSSSSKPHKIDFRTNED
;
A
#
# COMPACT_ATOMS: atom_id res chain seq x y z
N MET A 1 -61.03 -24.83 -2.20
CA MET A 1 -60.23 -23.66 -2.63
C MET A 1 -59.03 -23.44 -1.71
N LYS A 2 -57.85 -24.00 -2.03
CA LYS A 2 -56.61 -23.79 -1.23
C LYS A 2 -55.31 -23.81 -2.07
N ILE A 3 -55.40 -24.04 -3.38
CA ILE A 3 -54.25 -24.35 -4.24
C ILE A 3 -53.67 -23.07 -4.89
N ILE A 4 -54.43 -21.97 -4.95
CA ILE A 4 -54.00 -20.72 -5.60
C ILE A 4 -52.93 -19.98 -4.78
N PHE A 5 -52.93 -20.10 -3.45
CA PHE A 5 -51.94 -19.45 -2.57
C PHE A 5 -50.52 -20.03 -2.65
N LYS A 6 -50.33 -21.25 -3.17
CA LYS A 6 -48.99 -21.86 -3.30
C LYS A 6 -48.14 -21.26 -4.43
N ARG A 7 -48.77 -20.70 -5.47
CA ARG A 7 -48.04 -20.19 -6.65
C ARG A 7 -47.42 -18.81 -6.44
N GLY A 8 -48.03 -17.95 -5.61
CA GLY A 8 -47.48 -16.63 -5.29
C GLY A 8 -46.17 -16.72 -4.48
N SER A 9 -46.02 -17.75 -3.65
CA SER A 9 -44.83 -17.95 -2.81
C SER A 9 -43.55 -18.17 -3.62
N MET A 10 -43.62 -18.79 -4.80
CA MET A 10 -42.43 -19.04 -5.62
C MET A 10 -41.86 -17.75 -6.22
N LEU A 11 -42.73 -16.82 -6.64
CA LEU A 11 -42.31 -15.50 -7.15
C LEU A 11 -41.63 -14.67 -6.07
N LEU A 12 -42.17 -14.70 -4.85
CA LEU A 12 -41.57 -14.00 -3.72
C LEU A 12 -40.22 -14.60 -3.33
N GLN A 13 -40.10 -15.93 -3.39
CA GLN A 13 -38.84 -16.62 -3.09
C GLN A 13 -37.73 -16.25 -4.07
N THR A 14 -37.99 -16.20 -5.38
CA THR A 14 -36.96 -15.82 -6.37
C THR A 14 -36.54 -14.36 -6.23
N LEU A 15 -37.49 -13.46 -5.91
CA LEU A 15 -37.18 -12.05 -5.67
C LEU A 15 -36.25 -11.89 -4.46
N VAL A 16 -36.59 -12.56 -3.36
CA VAL A 16 -35.76 -12.56 -2.14
C VAL A 16 -34.37 -13.14 -2.42
N MET A 17 -34.28 -14.22 -3.20
CA MET A 17 -32.98 -14.80 -3.57
C MET A 17 -32.12 -13.83 -4.40
N CYS A 18 -32.71 -13.08 -5.33
CA CYS A 18 -32.00 -12.04 -6.08
C CYS A 18 -31.49 -10.91 -5.17
N VAL A 19 -32.30 -10.47 -4.21
CA VAL A 19 -31.90 -9.41 -3.26
C VAL A 19 -30.77 -9.87 -2.35
N ILE A 20 -30.84 -11.10 -1.85
CA ILE A 20 -29.78 -11.68 -1.02
C ILE A 20 -28.48 -11.78 -1.81
N MET A 21 -28.52 -12.24 -3.06
CA MET A 21 -27.34 -12.28 -3.94
C MET A 21 -26.77 -10.88 -4.20
N ALA A 22 -27.62 -9.88 -4.39
CA ALA A 22 -27.17 -8.49 -4.53
C ALA A 22 -26.51 -7.96 -3.25
N MET A 23 -27.07 -8.25 -2.06
CA MET A 23 -26.46 -7.85 -0.78
C MET A 23 -25.09 -8.50 -0.56
N ILE A 24 -24.95 -9.79 -0.89
CA ILE A 24 -23.68 -10.50 -0.78
C ILE A 24 -22.64 -9.86 -1.73
N GLY A 25 -23.05 -9.54 -2.97
CA GLY A 25 -22.19 -8.86 -3.93
C GLY A 25 -21.64 -7.52 -3.42
N VAL A 26 -22.48 -6.70 -2.80
CA VAL A 26 -22.06 -5.42 -2.22
C VAL A 26 -21.09 -5.61 -1.05
N MET A 27 -21.30 -6.63 -0.21
CA MET A 27 -20.38 -6.95 0.89
C MET A 27 -18.99 -7.36 0.36
N VAL A 28 -18.94 -8.16 -0.71
CA VAL A 28 -17.67 -8.57 -1.34
C VAL A 28 -16.98 -7.35 -1.96
N LEU A 29 -17.69 -6.47 -2.67
CA LEU A 29 -17.08 -5.29 -3.28
C LEU A 29 -16.42 -4.37 -2.24
N LYS A 30 -17.08 -4.16 -1.09
CA LYS A 30 -16.53 -3.36 0.02
C LYS A 30 -15.29 -4.00 0.64
N TRP A 31 -15.31 -5.33 0.83
CA TRP A 31 -14.16 -6.07 1.36
C TRP A 31 -12.95 -5.97 0.43
N VAL A 32 -13.18 -6.13 -0.87
CA VAL A 32 -12.15 -6.03 -1.90
C VAL A 32 -11.56 -4.61 -1.98
N MET A 33 -12.40 -3.57 -1.95
CA MET A 33 -11.91 -2.18 -1.93
C MET A 33 -11.04 -1.87 -0.69
N ALA A 34 -11.40 -2.39 0.48
CA ALA A 34 -10.59 -2.22 1.68
C ALA A 34 -9.20 -2.86 1.54
N ARG A 35 -9.12 -4.06 0.94
CA ARG A 35 -7.86 -4.74 0.64
C ARG A 35 -7.01 -3.99 -0.38
N TYR A 36 -7.62 -3.44 -1.44
CA TYR A 36 -6.91 -2.63 -2.44
C TYR A 36 -6.36 -1.32 -1.89
N MET A 37 -7.13 -0.64 -1.03
CA MET A 37 -6.66 0.58 -0.36
C MET A 37 -5.45 0.31 0.55
N LEU A 38 -5.46 -0.83 1.25
CA LEU A 38 -4.33 -1.25 2.07
C LEU A 38 -3.10 -1.55 1.20
N SER A 39 -3.25 -2.33 0.12
CA SER A 39 -2.12 -2.68 -0.74
C SER A 39 -1.51 -1.46 -1.44
N ALA A 40 -2.33 -0.49 -1.89
CA ALA A 40 -1.83 0.75 -2.50
C ALA A 40 -0.97 1.57 -1.52
N ARG A 41 -1.37 1.66 -0.25
CA ARG A 41 -0.57 2.34 0.79
C ARG A 41 0.72 1.59 1.08
N ILE A 42 0.64 0.26 1.23
CA ILE A 42 1.81 -0.59 1.48
C ILE A 42 2.79 -0.51 0.31
N TYR A 43 2.29 -0.47 -0.92
CA TYR A 43 3.14 -0.34 -2.11
C TYR A 43 3.94 0.97 -2.06
N ARG A 44 3.29 2.12 -1.80
CA ARG A 44 4.00 3.40 -1.67
C ARG A 44 5.04 3.38 -0.55
N SER A 45 4.72 2.84 0.63
CA SER A 45 5.69 2.74 1.72
C SER A 45 6.85 1.79 1.40
N ASN A 46 6.58 0.68 0.70
CA ASN A 46 7.60 -0.28 0.32
C ASN A 46 8.55 0.29 -0.74
N VAL A 47 8.03 1.02 -1.74
CA VAL A 47 8.85 1.70 -2.74
C VAL A 47 9.76 2.73 -2.08
N ALA A 48 9.23 3.56 -1.18
CA ALA A 48 10.04 4.52 -0.43
C ALA A 48 11.13 3.81 0.39
N LYS A 49 10.77 2.73 1.10
CA LYS A 49 11.71 1.94 1.90
C LYS A 49 12.83 1.34 1.05
N VAL A 50 12.51 0.67 -0.05
CA VAL A 50 13.50 0.06 -0.96
C VAL A 50 14.45 1.12 -1.53
N ARG A 51 13.94 2.31 -1.88
CA ARG A 51 14.78 3.43 -2.33
C ARG A 51 15.75 3.90 -1.24
N THR A 52 15.27 4.05 0.00
CA THR A 52 16.15 4.43 1.13
C THR A 52 17.20 3.36 1.44
N GLU A 53 16.85 2.08 1.36
CA GLU A 53 17.77 0.96 1.58
C GLU A 53 18.83 0.89 0.47
N GLY A 54 18.44 1.07 -0.79
CA GLY A 54 19.36 1.14 -1.92
C GLY A 54 20.32 2.33 -1.81
N CYS A 55 19.82 3.47 -1.36
CA CYS A 55 20.64 4.63 -1.05
C CYS A 55 21.66 4.35 0.05
N MET A 56 21.23 3.77 1.18
CA MET A 56 22.12 3.37 2.27
C MET A 56 23.19 2.40 1.80
N ALA A 57 22.82 1.40 1.00
CA ALA A 57 23.76 0.41 0.49
C ALA A 57 24.87 1.07 -0.34
N ARG A 58 24.50 2.05 -1.19
CA ARG A 58 25.47 2.83 -1.97
C ARG A 58 26.40 3.63 -1.06
N VAL A 59 25.86 4.34 -0.08
CA VAL A 59 26.66 5.13 0.88
C VAL A 59 27.61 4.24 1.68
N LYS A 60 27.11 3.10 2.18
CA LYS A 60 27.91 2.12 2.94
C LYS A 60 29.03 1.50 2.08
N SER A 61 28.78 1.23 0.81
CA SER A 61 29.78 0.67 -0.10
C SER A 61 30.95 1.63 -0.34
N GLN A 62 30.70 2.93 -0.33
CA GLN A 62 31.72 3.97 -0.56
C GLN A 62 32.52 4.29 0.70
N TRP A 63 31.99 3.96 1.89
CA TRP A 63 32.63 4.24 3.19
C TRP A 63 34.05 3.71 3.32
N ASN A 64 34.35 2.57 2.70
CA ASN A 64 35.69 1.96 2.77
C ASN A 64 36.71 2.60 1.81
N PHE A 65 36.24 3.31 0.77
CA PHE A 65 37.10 3.77 -0.32
C PHE A 65 37.23 5.30 -0.38
N ASN A 66 36.25 6.04 0.13
CA ASN A 66 36.27 7.50 0.20
C ASN A 66 35.59 7.99 1.49
N PRO A 67 36.01 9.15 2.03
CA PRO A 67 35.29 9.78 3.14
C PRO A 67 33.87 10.13 2.68
N VAL A 68 32.89 9.47 3.27
CA VAL A 68 31.48 9.71 2.99
C VAL A 68 31.08 11.04 3.62
N SER A 69 30.59 11.96 2.78
CA SER A 69 30.02 13.23 3.21
C SER A 69 28.89 12.99 4.22
N SER A 70 28.86 13.80 5.29
CA SER A 70 27.79 13.72 6.29
C SER A 70 26.42 14.03 5.71
N ASN A 71 26.36 14.78 4.61
CA ASN A 71 25.13 15.14 3.93
C ASN A 71 25.27 14.79 2.44
N GLY A 72 24.29 14.11 1.88
CA GLY A 72 24.33 13.76 0.47
C GLY A 72 22.97 13.38 -0.08
N SER A 73 22.93 13.06 -1.36
CA SER A 73 21.72 12.59 -2.02
C SER A 73 22.04 11.44 -2.97
N CYS A 74 21.02 10.63 -3.19
CA CYS A 74 21.05 9.50 -4.12
C CYS A 74 19.82 9.63 -5.02
N SER A 75 20.06 9.56 -6.32
CA SER A 75 18.99 9.52 -7.31
C SER A 75 18.74 8.06 -7.71
N SER A 76 17.49 7.63 -7.66
CA SER A 76 17.04 6.33 -8.15
C SER A 76 15.63 6.47 -8.72
N ASP A 77 15.45 6.04 -9.97
CA ASP A 77 14.19 6.14 -10.72
C ASP A 77 13.59 7.55 -10.75
N GLY A 78 14.42 8.56 -11.01
CA GLY A 78 13.99 9.97 -11.08
C GLY A 78 13.69 10.63 -9.73
N VAL A 79 13.67 9.87 -8.64
CA VAL A 79 13.44 10.38 -7.28
C VAL A 79 14.77 10.57 -6.57
N THR A 80 14.99 11.77 -6.03
CA THR A 80 16.18 12.09 -5.25
C THR A 80 15.87 11.91 -3.77
N THR A 81 16.56 10.97 -3.13
CA THR A 81 16.49 10.77 -1.69
C THR A 81 17.71 11.43 -1.06
N SER A 82 17.48 12.33 -0.10
CA SER A 82 18.57 12.99 0.63
C SER A 82 18.83 12.28 1.96
N TYR A 83 20.09 12.27 2.37
CA TYR A 83 20.52 11.71 3.64
C TYR A 83 21.36 12.71 4.42
N THR A 84 21.18 12.74 5.73
CA THR A 84 21.99 13.49 6.67
C THR A 84 22.42 12.56 7.80
N SER A 85 23.71 12.53 8.10
CA SER A 85 24.27 11.84 9.26
C SER A 85 24.47 12.86 10.37
N SER A 86 23.66 12.78 11.43
CA SER A 86 23.95 13.49 12.67
C SER A 86 25.03 12.74 13.44
N SER A 87 26.17 13.38 13.69
CA SER A 87 27.34 12.79 14.36
C SER A 87 27.19 12.65 15.89
N SER A 88 26.01 12.86 16.46
CA SER A 88 25.77 12.76 17.90
C SER A 88 24.80 11.61 18.24
N LYS A 89 25.34 10.39 18.46
CA LYS A 89 24.64 9.15 18.91
C LYS A 89 23.78 8.45 17.81
N PRO A 90 23.49 7.14 17.98
CA PRO A 90 23.60 6.12 16.92
C PRO A 90 22.93 6.54 15.63
N HIS A 91 23.75 6.52 14.57
CA HIS A 91 23.51 6.85 13.17
C HIS A 91 22.04 6.68 12.71
N LYS A 92 21.19 7.65 13.06
CA LYS A 92 19.83 7.74 12.52
C LYS A 92 19.92 8.65 11.30
N ILE A 93 19.94 8.03 10.12
CA ILE A 93 19.90 8.74 8.85
C ILE A 93 18.43 9.00 8.54
N ASP A 94 18.01 10.25 8.66
CA ASP A 94 16.64 10.66 8.34
C ASP A 94 16.55 10.90 6.82
N PHE A 95 15.80 10.04 6.12
CA PHE A 95 15.59 10.14 4.68
C PHE A 95 14.29 10.88 4.37
N ARG A 96 14.38 11.98 3.63
CA ARG A 96 13.21 12.65 3.01
C ARG A 96 13.23 12.36 1.51
N THR A 97 12.18 11.72 1.03
CA THR A 97 11.83 11.67 -0.40
C THR A 97 11.00 12.91 -0.72
N ASN A 98 11.54 13.82 -1.54
CA ASN A 98 10.73 14.85 -2.17
C ASN A 98 10.04 14.18 -3.37
N GLU A 99 8.78 13.80 -3.19
CA GLU A 99 7.88 13.46 -4.29
C GLU A 99 7.14 14.76 -4.66
N ASP A 100 7.51 15.37 -5.80
CA ASP A 100 6.68 16.36 -6.48
C ASP A 100 5.55 15.67 -7.27
#